data_AF-A0A820FS07-F1
#
_entry.id   AF-A0A820FS07-F1
#
_cell.length_a   1.000
_cell.length_b   1.000
_cell.length_c   1.000
_cell.angle_alpha   90.00
_cell.angle_beta   90.00
_cell.angle_gamma   90.00
#
_symmetry.space_group_name_H-M   'P 1'
#
loop_
_entity.id
_entity.type
_entity.pdbx_description
1 polymer ?
#
loop_
_entity_poly.entity_id
_entity_poly.type
_entity_poly.pdbx_seq_one_letter_code
_entity_poly.pdbx_strand_id
1 'polypeptide(L)'
;MNITSIPSSTTIVAIPTTTAPPANDTSVVRISNYSGVLTTSSSTFTRNGRSGTFYFEAIEVIPKQTGSYTFKSYSAIDSYGYLYTNPFDPLNTTSNLLTHADDNENETSDQFSLECALQTGTSYTLIFTTFDDDVTGPFSVAAVGPVRVSLVRNNVPTTEAPYGM
;
A
#
# COMPACT_ATOMS: atom_id res chain seq x y z
N MET A 1 67.47 24.77 -50.74
CA MET A 1 66.13 24.32 -50.31
C MET A 1 65.93 24.76 -48.88
N ASN A 2 64.99 25.68 -48.64
CA ASN A 2 64.37 25.90 -47.34
C ASN A 2 63.05 26.60 -47.62
N ILE A 3 61.94 25.89 -47.47
CA ILE A 3 60.59 26.45 -47.58
C ILE A 3 60.09 26.72 -46.16
N THR A 4 59.71 27.96 -45.91
CA THR A 4 59.07 28.44 -44.69
C THR A 4 57.65 27.89 -44.58
N SER A 5 57.33 27.29 -43.44
CA SER A 5 55.97 26.86 -43.08
C SER A 5 55.23 28.01 -42.38
N ILE A 6 54.00 28.27 -42.79
CA ILE A 6 53.04 29.17 -42.14
C ILE A 6 52.18 28.34 -41.17
N PRO A 7 51.85 28.81 -39.96
CA PRO A 7 50.82 28.18 -39.16
C PRO A 7 49.41 28.71 -39.51
N SER A 8 48.49 27.80 -39.81
CA SER A 8 47.04 28.07 -39.86
C SER A 8 46.51 28.28 -38.45
N SER A 9 45.86 29.42 -38.19
CA SER A 9 45.03 29.61 -37.00
C SER A 9 43.65 29.00 -37.22
N THR A 10 43.28 28.02 -36.40
CA THR A 10 41.92 27.49 -36.32
C THR A 10 41.22 28.11 -35.12
N THR A 11 40.24 28.98 -35.38
CA THR A 11 39.32 29.51 -34.36
C THR A 11 38.31 28.42 -34.00
N ILE A 12 38.31 27.95 -32.75
CA ILE A 12 37.28 27.03 -32.22
C ILE A 12 36.12 27.88 -31.69
N VAL A 13 34.95 27.75 -32.30
CA VAL A 13 33.69 28.33 -31.79
C VAL A 13 33.17 27.42 -30.67
N ALA A 14 33.11 27.95 -29.44
CA ALA A 14 32.50 27.25 -28.32
C ALA A 14 30.96 27.31 -28.43
N ILE A 15 30.32 26.15 -28.43
CA ILE A 15 28.86 26.00 -28.33
C ILE A 15 28.51 26.04 -26.84
N PRO A 16 27.59 26.90 -26.36
CA PRO A 16 27.16 26.85 -24.97
C PRO A 16 26.28 25.61 -24.77
N THR A 17 26.82 24.59 -24.10
CA THR A 17 26.05 23.49 -23.55
C THR A 17 25.37 23.95 -22.27
N THR A 18 24.08 24.29 -22.36
CA THR A 18 23.23 24.49 -21.20
C THR A 18 22.88 23.12 -20.62
N THR A 19 23.76 22.56 -19.80
CA THR A 19 23.40 21.41 -18.96
C THR A 19 22.55 21.92 -17.81
N ALA A 20 21.23 21.68 -17.88
CA ALA A 20 20.38 21.80 -16.71
C ALA A 20 20.96 20.92 -15.58
N PRO A 21 20.97 21.39 -14.32
CA PRO A 21 21.39 20.56 -13.20
C PRO A 21 20.55 19.27 -13.17
N PRO A 22 21.13 18.12 -12.80
CA PRO A 22 20.33 16.92 -12.56
C PRO A 22 19.26 17.26 -11.52
N ALA A 23 17.99 17.06 -11.89
CA ALA A 23 16.88 17.18 -10.96
C ALA A 23 17.14 16.18 -9.83
N ASN A 24 17.49 16.69 -8.66
CA ASN A 24 17.66 15.89 -7.46
C ASN A 24 16.25 15.51 -6.98
N ASP A 25 15.63 14.52 -7.63
CA ASP A 25 14.32 14.00 -7.25
C ASP A 25 14.46 13.18 -5.97
N THR A 26 14.55 13.90 -4.85
CA THR A 26 14.32 13.33 -3.54
C THR A 26 12.80 13.24 -3.38
N SER A 27 12.20 12.21 -3.95
CA SER A 27 10.81 11.86 -3.71
C SER A 27 10.63 11.58 -2.22
N VAL A 28 10.21 12.61 -1.48
CA VAL A 28 10.15 12.52 -0.02
C VAL A 28 8.94 11.67 0.34
N VAL A 29 9.18 10.43 0.73
CA VAL A 29 8.14 9.50 1.17
C VAL A 29 7.45 10.01 2.45
N ARG A 30 6.14 9.76 2.57
CA ARG A 30 5.33 10.07 3.75
C ARG A 30 4.69 8.81 4.31
N ILE A 31 4.58 8.77 5.63
CA ILE A 31 3.98 7.66 6.37
C ILE A 31 2.75 8.17 7.12
N SER A 32 1.67 7.39 7.06
CA SER A 32 0.44 7.55 7.84
C SER A 32 0.25 6.26 8.63
N ASN A 33 0.02 6.35 9.94
CA ASN A 33 -0.12 5.18 10.79
C ASN A 33 -1.56 5.04 11.28
N TYR A 34 -2.00 3.80 11.38
CA TYR A 34 -3.26 3.40 11.99
C TYR A 34 -2.98 2.28 13.00
N SER A 35 -3.74 2.20 14.08
CA SER A 35 -3.60 1.14 15.07
C SER A 35 -4.95 0.72 15.59
N GLY A 36 -5.10 -0.57 15.86
CA GLY A 36 -6.36 -1.18 16.28
C GLY A 36 -6.11 -2.44 17.09
N VAL A 37 -7.21 -3.09 17.47
CA VAL A 37 -7.19 -4.36 18.20
C VAL A 37 -8.31 -5.22 17.63
N LEU A 38 -7.96 -6.38 17.10
CA LEU A 38 -8.95 -7.42 16.81
C LEU A 38 -9.37 -8.07 18.12
N THR A 39 -10.68 -8.23 18.30
CA THR A 39 -11.28 -8.88 19.47
C THR A 39 -12.35 -9.84 19.00
N THR A 40 -12.88 -10.66 19.91
CA THR A 40 -14.02 -11.54 19.60
C THR A 40 -15.32 -10.76 19.31
N SER A 41 -15.34 -9.44 19.54
CA SER A 41 -16.44 -8.55 19.16
C SER A 41 -16.21 -7.83 17.81
N SER A 42 -15.05 -8.02 17.19
CA SER A 42 -14.77 -7.47 15.87
C SER A 42 -15.63 -8.15 14.81
N SER A 43 -15.86 -7.43 13.70
CA SER A 43 -16.58 -7.98 12.57
C SER A 43 -15.88 -9.21 12.00
N THR A 44 -16.66 -10.15 11.49
CA THR A 44 -16.16 -11.41 10.94
C THR A 44 -16.51 -11.57 9.48
N PHE A 45 -15.68 -12.32 8.76
CA PHE A 45 -15.94 -12.72 7.38
C PHE A 45 -15.27 -14.05 7.07
N THR A 46 -15.64 -14.66 5.94
CA THR A 46 -14.97 -15.85 5.41
C THR A 46 -13.92 -15.42 4.40
N ARG A 47 -12.67 -15.84 4.59
CA ARG A 47 -11.60 -15.54 3.63
C ARG A 47 -11.77 -16.36 2.35
N ASN A 48 -11.38 -15.77 1.22
CA ASN A 48 -11.40 -16.46 -0.08
C ASN A 48 -10.61 -17.78 -0.01
N GLY A 49 -11.30 -18.90 -0.25
CA GLY A 49 -10.67 -20.23 -0.28
C GLY A 49 -10.30 -20.82 1.08
N ARG A 50 -10.67 -20.19 2.21
CA ARG A 50 -10.38 -20.71 3.55
C ARG A 50 -11.65 -20.72 4.41
N SER A 51 -11.94 -21.89 4.98
CA SER A 51 -12.99 -22.04 5.99
C SER A 51 -12.50 -21.50 7.34
N GLY A 52 -13.40 -20.95 8.14
CA GLY A 52 -13.10 -20.42 9.48
C GLY A 52 -13.74 -19.06 9.73
N THR A 53 -13.60 -18.57 10.96
CA THR A 53 -14.06 -17.24 11.38
C THR A 53 -12.87 -16.30 11.49
N PHE A 54 -12.82 -15.30 10.62
CA PHE A 54 -11.74 -14.33 10.61
C PHE A 54 -12.23 -12.98 11.12
N TYR A 55 -11.72 -12.54 12.26
CA TYR A 55 -11.95 -11.20 12.77
C TYR A 55 -11.22 -10.19 11.91
N PHE A 56 -11.88 -9.08 11.58
CA PHE A 56 -11.28 -8.05 10.77
C PHE A 56 -11.59 -6.64 11.27
N GLU A 57 -10.76 -5.71 10.82
CA GLU A 57 -11.00 -4.29 10.91
C GLU A 57 -10.94 -3.67 9.53
N ALA A 58 -12.01 -2.97 9.14
CA ALA A 58 -12.03 -2.19 7.91
C ALA A 58 -11.54 -0.78 8.18
N ILE A 59 -10.58 -0.35 7.36
CA ILE A 59 -9.95 0.97 7.44
C ILE A 59 -10.23 1.65 6.10
N GLU A 60 -11.04 2.71 6.11
CA GLU A 60 -11.21 3.56 4.96
C GLU A 60 -9.91 4.31 4.68
N VAL A 61 -9.44 4.22 3.44
CA VAL A 61 -8.26 4.88 2.93
C VAL A 61 -8.67 5.94 1.93
N ILE A 62 -8.31 7.20 2.23
CA ILE A 62 -8.58 8.34 1.35
C ILE A 62 -7.24 8.95 0.90
N PRO A 63 -6.77 8.64 -0.32
CA PRO A 63 -5.56 9.24 -0.86
C PRO A 63 -5.79 10.71 -1.20
N LYS A 64 -4.80 11.55 -0.87
CA LYS A 64 -4.82 12.99 -1.21
C LYS A 64 -4.15 13.30 -2.55
N GLN A 65 -3.41 12.34 -3.08
CA GLN A 65 -2.69 12.44 -4.34
C GLN A 65 -2.69 11.08 -5.02
N THR A 66 -2.85 11.06 -6.34
CA THR A 66 -2.66 9.85 -7.14
C THR A 66 -1.20 9.40 -7.09
N GLY A 67 -0.95 8.12 -6.87
CA GLY A 67 0.41 7.57 -6.83
C GLY A 67 0.45 6.14 -6.30
N SER A 68 1.66 5.59 -6.19
CA SER A 68 1.87 4.28 -5.55
C SER A 68 1.89 4.43 -4.03
N TYR A 69 1.19 3.53 -3.35
CA TYR A 69 1.15 3.42 -1.91
C TYR A 69 1.43 1.99 -1.48
N THR A 70 2.23 1.83 -0.43
CA THR A 70 2.48 0.54 0.22
C THR A 70 1.84 0.54 1.60
N PHE A 71 1.09 -0.51 1.93
CA PHE A 71 0.52 -0.73 3.25
C PHE A 71 1.23 -1.91 3.90
N LYS A 72 1.76 -1.69 5.11
CA LYS A 72 2.49 -2.69 5.88
C LYS A 72 1.85 -2.87 7.24
N SER A 73 1.62 -4.11 7.66
CA SER A 73 1.20 -4.42 9.03
C SER A 73 2.38 -4.59 9.98
N TYR A 74 2.08 -4.39 11.26
CA TYR A 74 2.96 -4.73 12.37
C TYR A 74 2.13 -5.25 13.54
N SER A 75 2.38 -6.50 13.91
CA SER A 75 1.74 -7.23 15.00
C SER A 75 2.62 -8.40 15.44
N ALA A 76 2.28 -9.01 16.58
CA ALA A 76 2.79 -10.33 16.97
C ALA A 76 1.95 -11.48 16.37
N ILE A 77 0.91 -11.14 15.62
CA ILE A 77 -0.02 -12.06 14.97
C ILE A 77 0.33 -12.16 13.49
N ASP A 78 0.31 -13.37 12.95
CA ASP A 78 0.36 -13.62 11.51
C ASP A 78 -0.83 -12.93 10.81
N SER A 79 -0.54 -11.95 9.97
CA SER A 79 -1.53 -11.01 9.45
C SER A 79 -1.82 -11.22 7.98
N TYR A 80 -3.03 -10.89 7.56
CA TYR A 80 -3.43 -10.88 6.17
C TYR A 80 -4.09 -9.54 5.82
N GLY A 81 -3.71 -8.97 4.68
CA GLY A 81 -4.22 -7.71 4.19
C GLY A 81 -5.01 -7.89 2.91
N TYR A 82 -6.16 -7.22 2.81
CA TYR A 82 -6.89 -7.06 1.55
C TYR A 82 -7.14 -5.59 1.27
N LEU A 83 -7.02 -5.17 0.02
CA LEU A 83 -7.34 -3.82 -0.40
C LEU A 83 -8.43 -3.82 -1.46
N TYR A 84 -9.47 -3.04 -1.23
CA TYR A 84 -10.65 -2.93 -2.08
C TYR A 84 -10.83 -1.50 -2.58
N THR A 85 -11.36 -1.34 -3.79
CA THR A 85 -12.09 -0.11 -4.11
C THR A 85 -13.39 -0.11 -3.32
N ASN A 86 -13.78 1.02 -2.74
CA ASN A 86 -15.02 1.03 -1.95
C ASN A 86 -16.27 0.70 -2.77
N PRO A 87 -17.26 -0.01 -2.18
CA PRO A 87 -17.26 -0.59 -0.83
C PRO A 87 -16.68 -2.01 -0.77
N PHE A 88 -16.18 -2.41 0.40
CA PHE A 88 -15.95 -3.81 0.77
C PHE A 88 -17.27 -4.51 1.11
N ASP A 89 -17.45 -5.72 0.59
CA ASP A 89 -18.59 -6.59 0.90
C ASP A 89 -18.11 -7.88 1.60
N PRO A 90 -18.39 -8.07 2.91
CA PRO A 90 -17.97 -9.27 3.64
C PRO A 90 -18.69 -10.55 3.20
N LEU A 91 -19.79 -10.45 2.43
CA LEU A 91 -20.49 -11.59 1.83
C LEU A 91 -19.95 -11.94 0.44
N ASN A 92 -19.22 -11.02 -0.19
CA ASN A 92 -18.59 -11.21 -1.49
C ASN A 92 -17.18 -10.59 -1.52
N THR A 93 -16.25 -11.30 -0.89
CA THR A 93 -14.84 -10.91 -0.72
C THR A 93 -14.03 -10.79 -2.00
N THR A 94 -14.60 -11.17 -3.16
CA THR A 94 -13.98 -10.98 -4.47
C THR A 94 -14.44 -9.69 -5.16
N SER A 95 -15.58 -9.14 -4.76
CA SER A 95 -16.11 -7.90 -5.29
C SER A 95 -15.18 -6.74 -4.95
N ASN A 96 -14.85 -5.91 -5.94
CA ASN A 96 -13.99 -4.73 -5.81
C ASN A 96 -12.57 -4.97 -5.26
N LEU A 97 -12.13 -6.23 -5.17
CA LEU A 97 -10.79 -6.58 -4.69
C LEU A 97 -9.73 -6.07 -5.67
N LEU A 98 -8.77 -5.31 -5.16
CA LEU A 98 -7.64 -4.81 -5.94
C LEU A 98 -6.40 -5.70 -5.76
N THR A 99 -6.08 -6.03 -4.52
CA THR A 99 -4.91 -6.84 -4.17
C THR A 99 -5.03 -7.36 -2.74
N HIS A 100 -4.22 -8.36 -2.39
CA HIS A 100 -4.14 -8.95 -1.07
C HIS A 100 -2.79 -9.65 -0.85
N ALA A 101 -2.36 -9.79 0.40
CA ALA A 101 -1.12 -10.46 0.79
C ALA A 101 -1.17 -10.94 2.24
N ASP A 102 -0.50 -12.05 2.56
CA ASP A 102 -0.16 -12.50 3.93
C ASP A 102 1.22 -12.02 4.34
N ASP A 103 2.23 -12.45 3.59
CA ASP A 103 3.62 -12.32 3.96
C ASP A 103 4.33 -11.38 3.01
N ASN A 104 5.34 -10.69 3.54
CA ASN A 104 6.33 -10.07 2.70
C ASN A 104 7.38 -11.13 2.37
N GLU A 105 7.38 -11.66 1.14
CA GLU A 105 8.31 -12.71 0.68
C GLU A 105 9.80 -12.38 0.92
N ASN A 106 10.13 -11.11 1.17
CA ASN A 106 11.49 -10.63 1.42
C ASN A 106 11.80 -10.35 2.90
N GLU A 107 10.88 -10.61 3.82
CA GLU A 107 11.05 -10.41 5.26
C GLU A 107 10.72 -11.70 6.02
N THR A 108 11.31 -11.85 7.21
CA THR A 108 11.00 -12.96 8.12
C THR A 108 9.80 -12.66 9.02
N SER A 109 8.99 -11.67 8.63
CA SER A 109 7.82 -11.23 9.38
C SER A 109 6.58 -11.78 8.72
N ASP A 110 5.73 -12.46 9.51
CA ASP A 110 4.39 -12.94 9.13
C ASP A 110 3.40 -11.74 8.98
N GLN A 111 3.85 -10.69 8.31
CA GLN A 111 3.21 -9.38 8.21
C GLN A 111 3.02 -9.00 6.75
N PHE A 112 1.78 -8.64 6.40
CA PHE A 112 1.46 -8.28 5.04
C PHE A 112 2.15 -6.99 4.60
N SER A 113 2.56 -6.97 3.35
CA SER A 113 3.02 -5.78 2.65
C SER A 113 2.40 -5.77 1.25
N LEU A 114 1.44 -4.88 1.02
CA LEU A 114 0.78 -4.74 -0.28
C LEU A 114 1.07 -3.37 -0.89
N GLU A 115 1.42 -3.35 -2.17
CA GLU A 115 1.62 -2.13 -2.96
C GLU A 115 0.48 -1.98 -3.97
N CYS A 116 -0.07 -0.76 -4.09
CA CYS A 116 -1.14 -0.47 -5.02
C CYS A 116 -1.09 0.99 -5.50
N ALA A 117 -1.42 1.22 -6.77
CA ALA A 117 -1.62 2.55 -7.31
C ALA A 117 -3.01 3.07 -6.93
N LEU A 118 -3.07 4.14 -6.12
CA LEU A 118 -4.32 4.77 -5.70
C LEU A 118 -4.56 6.07 -6.47
N GLN A 119 -5.82 6.40 -6.69
CA GLN A 119 -6.27 7.60 -7.38
C GLN A 119 -6.90 8.57 -6.39
N THR A 120 -6.53 9.85 -6.47
CA THR A 120 -7.22 10.91 -5.71
C THR A 120 -8.69 10.99 -6.13
N GLY A 121 -9.58 11.27 -5.18
CA GLY A 121 -11.04 11.30 -5.42
C GLY A 121 -11.74 9.94 -5.35
N THR A 122 -10.98 8.84 -5.28
CA THR A 122 -11.51 7.48 -5.03
C THR A 122 -11.23 7.09 -3.59
N SER A 123 -12.21 6.48 -2.91
CA SER A 123 -12.01 5.90 -1.59
C SER A 123 -11.84 4.38 -1.68
N TYR A 124 -11.04 3.85 -0.75
CA TYR A 124 -10.65 2.46 -0.70
C TYR A 124 -10.90 1.90 0.70
N THR A 125 -11.01 0.59 0.82
CA THR A 125 -11.07 -0.10 2.12
C THR A 125 -9.88 -1.04 2.22
N LEU A 126 -9.03 -0.82 3.21
CA LEU A 126 -8.03 -1.78 3.64
C LEU A 126 -8.64 -2.63 4.75
N ILE A 127 -8.61 -3.95 4.57
CA ILE A 127 -8.98 -4.92 5.60
C ILE A 127 -7.70 -5.41 6.25
N PHE A 128 -7.59 -5.19 7.56
CA PHE A 128 -6.65 -5.92 8.40
C PHE A 128 -7.36 -7.15 8.97
N THR A 129 -6.80 -8.34 8.77
CA THR A 129 -7.25 -9.59 9.37
C THR A 129 -6.05 -10.47 9.71
N THR A 130 -6.30 -11.66 10.24
CA THR A 130 -5.28 -12.66 10.57
C THR A 130 -5.15 -13.73 9.49
N PHE A 131 -3.97 -14.38 9.44
CA PHE A 131 -3.78 -15.56 8.62
C PHE A 131 -4.64 -16.70 9.13
N ASP A 132 -4.49 -17.11 10.38
CA ASP A 132 -5.29 -18.16 11.00
C ASP A 132 -6.63 -17.62 11.54
N ASP A 133 -7.63 -18.51 11.62
CA ASP A 133 -8.96 -18.19 12.15
C ASP A 133 -8.96 -18.10 13.68
N ASP A 134 -9.97 -17.42 14.21
CA ASP A 134 -10.16 -17.19 15.65
C ASP A 134 -9.00 -16.48 16.38
N VAL A 135 -8.09 -15.83 15.64
CA VAL A 135 -6.97 -15.08 16.21
C VAL A 135 -7.34 -13.61 16.46
N THR A 136 -6.94 -13.11 17.63
CA THR A 136 -7.22 -11.73 18.08
C THR A 136 -5.96 -11.08 18.64
N GLY A 137 -5.98 -9.75 18.73
CA GLY A 137 -4.94 -8.97 19.41
C GLY A 137 -4.60 -7.66 18.69
N PRO A 138 -3.60 -6.93 19.21
CA PRO A 138 -3.28 -5.60 18.75
C PRO A 138 -2.54 -5.62 17.42
N PHE A 139 -2.75 -4.59 16.61
CA PHE A 139 -2.04 -4.39 15.37
C PHE A 139 -1.83 -2.91 15.07
N SER A 140 -0.90 -2.65 14.16
CA SER A 140 -0.77 -1.36 13.50
C SER A 140 -0.52 -1.53 12.01
N VAL A 141 -0.86 -0.50 11.25
CA VAL A 141 -0.63 -0.43 9.80
C VAL A 141 0.07 0.89 9.49
N ALA A 142 1.12 0.81 8.67
CA ALA A 142 1.75 1.97 8.05
C ALA A 142 1.37 2.05 6.57
N ALA A 143 0.81 3.18 6.16
CA ALA A 143 0.60 3.54 4.77
C ALA A 143 1.72 4.48 4.31
N VAL A 144 2.54 4.01 3.38
CA VAL A 144 3.73 4.66 2.85
C VAL A 144 3.43 5.13 1.43
N GLY A 145 3.67 6.40 1.11
CA GLY A 145 3.39 6.91 -0.23
C GLY A 145 3.93 8.33 -0.47
N PRO A 146 3.58 8.96 -1.61
CA PRO A 146 4.08 10.29 -1.97
C PRO A 146 3.58 11.39 -1.01
N VAL A 147 2.39 11.21 -0.42
CA VAL A 147 1.81 12.08 0.61
C VAL A 147 1.14 11.26 1.70
N ARG A 148 0.79 11.92 2.82
CA ARG A 148 -0.01 11.27 3.86
C ARG A 148 -1.43 10.99 3.34
N VAL A 149 -1.93 9.79 3.62
CA VAL A 149 -3.31 9.38 3.36
C VAL A 149 -4.15 9.56 4.62
N SER A 150 -5.47 9.70 4.48
CA SER A 150 -6.37 9.57 5.62
C SER A 150 -6.65 8.09 5.85
N LEU A 151 -6.56 7.65 7.11
CA LEU A 151 -6.92 6.31 7.55
C LEU A 151 -8.00 6.46 8.62
N VAL A 152 -9.18 5.93 8.38
CA VAL A 152 -10.34 6.08 9.28
C VAL A 152 -10.97 4.72 9.48
N ARG A 153 -11.31 4.38 10.73
CA ARG A 153 -12.05 3.15 10.99
C ARG A 153 -13.40 3.19 10.25
N ASN A 154 -13.68 2.15 9.47
CA ASN A 154 -14.97 1.96 8.83
C ASN A 154 -15.74 0.85 9.55
N ASN A 155 -16.95 1.15 10.00
CA ASN A 155 -17.79 0.17 10.70
C ASN A 155 -18.56 -0.65 9.67
N VAL A 156 -18.03 -1.83 9.33
CA VAL A 156 -18.71 -2.82 8.49
C VAL A 156 -19.43 -3.81 9.41
N PRO A 157 -20.75 -3.99 9.32
CA PRO A 157 -21.48 -4.93 10.16
C PRO A 157 -20.94 -6.37 10.03
N THR A 158 -20.99 -7.12 11.13
CA THR A 158 -20.75 -8.57 11.15
C THR A 158 -21.69 -9.29 10.20
N THR A 159 -21.21 -10.32 9.54
CA THR A 159 -22.09 -11.35 8.99
C THR A 159 -22.50 -12.26 10.15
N GLU A 160 -23.79 -12.26 10.55
CA GLU A 160 -24.31 -13.48 11.15
C GLU A 160 -24.26 -14.54 10.05
N ALA A 161 -23.64 -15.69 10.32
CA ALA A 161 -23.74 -16.83 9.41
C ALA A 161 -25.22 -17.04 9.08
N PRO A 162 -25.62 -17.25 7.81
CA PRO A 162 -27.00 -17.60 7.52
C PRO A 162 -27.30 -18.88 8.30
N TYR A 163 -28.14 -18.75 9.33
CA TYR A 163 -28.64 -19.86 10.10
C TYR A 163 -29.36 -20.81 9.15
N GLY A 164 -28.79 -22.01 8.96
CA GLY A 164 -29.42 -23.16 8.34
C GLY A 164 -29.20 -23.31 6.84
N MET A 165 -28.37 -24.28 6.46
CA MET A 165 -28.80 -25.51 5.76
C MET A 165 -27.93 -26.69 6.16
#